data_AF-A0A958FBA4-F1
#
_entry.id   AF-A0A958FBA4-F1
#
_cell.length_a   1.000
_cell.length_b   1.000
_cell.length_c   1.000
_cell.angle_alpha   90.00
_cell.angle_beta   90.00
_cell.angle_gamma   90.00
#
_symmetry.space_group_name_H-M   'P 1'
#
loop_
_entity.id
_entity.type
_entity.pdbx_description
1 polymer ?
#
loop_
_entity_poly.entity_id
_entity_poly.type
_entity_poly.pdbx_seq_one_letter_code
_entity_poly.pdbx_strand_id
1 'polypeptide(L)'
;DVVVEGMPLPAGTYGLQTIPGETSWVIIFSKTADAWGSSNYDPVNDALRVEVKPHQVDSASEWFTIDVDKLIPAEDKVVRTAEVHLRWDHLAVPFTVALPQ
;
A
#
# COMPACT_ATOMS: atom_id res chain seq x y z
N ASP A 1 -10.20 -5.48 -10.76
CA ASP A 1 -9.68 -6.12 -9.53
C ASP A 1 -8.16 -6.11 -9.56
N VAL A 2 -7.54 -6.22 -8.39
CA VAL A 2 -6.08 -6.35 -8.21
C VAL A 2 -5.79 -7.33 -7.06
N VAL A 3 -4.53 -7.71 -6.91
CA VAL A 3 -4.02 -8.51 -5.79
C VAL A 3 -2.99 -7.66 -5.06
N VAL A 4 -3.22 -7.36 -3.78
CA VAL A 4 -2.31 -6.58 -2.93
C VAL A 4 -1.70 -7.49 -1.89
N GLU A 5 -0.38 -7.59 -1.84
CA GLU A 5 0.33 -8.53 -0.93
C GLU A 5 -0.23 -9.96 -1.00
N GLY A 6 -0.58 -10.42 -2.21
CA GLY A 6 -1.18 -11.75 -2.43
C GLY A 6 -2.67 -11.85 -2.08
N MET A 7 -3.29 -10.80 -1.56
CA MET A 7 -4.71 -10.78 -1.18
C MET A 7 -5.57 -10.09 -2.24
N PRO A 8 -6.71 -10.66 -2.64
CA PRO A 8 -7.56 -10.06 -3.67
C PRO A 8 -8.25 -8.79 -3.16
N LEU A 9 -8.28 -7.76 -4.01
CA LEU A 9 -9.03 -6.52 -3.80
C LEU A 9 -9.90 -6.25 -5.04
N PRO A 10 -11.24 -6.26 -4.91
CA PRO A 10 -12.13 -5.92 -6.00
C PRO A 10 -11.89 -4.50 -6.54
N ALA A 11 -12.29 -4.24 -7.78
CA ALA A 11 -12.27 -2.90 -8.34
C ALA A 11 -13.18 -1.97 -7.54
N GLY A 12 -12.68 -0.79 -7.19
CA GLY A 12 -13.42 0.20 -6.44
C GLY A 12 -12.55 1.41 -6.08
N THR A 13 -13.17 2.36 -5.39
CA THR A 13 -12.49 3.51 -4.79
C THR A 13 -12.38 3.26 -3.30
N TYR A 14 -11.18 3.38 -2.76
CA TYR A 14 -10.90 3.08 -1.35
C TYR A 14 -10.15 4.24 -0.70
N GLY A 15 -10.41 4.44 0.58
CA GLY A 15 -9.57 5.28 1.44
C GLY A 15 -8.34 4.48 1.85
N LEU A 16 -7.16 5.09 1.74
CA LEU A 16 -5.91 4.49 2.21
C LEU A 16 -5.68 4.89 3.66
N GLN A 17 -5.60 3.91 4.55
CA GLN A 17 -5.31 4.10 5.96
C GLN A 17 -4.10 3.24 6.35
N THR A 18 -3.35 3.69 7.34
CA THR A 18 -2.18 2.94 7.83
C THR A 18 -2.14 2.90 9.36
N ILE A 19 -1.67 1.78 9.92
CA ILE A 19 -1.36 1.66 11.34
C ILE A 19 0.15 1.42 11.45
N PRO A 20 0.94 2.43 11.83
CA PRO A 20 2.39 2.29 11.95
C PRO A 20 2.74 1.47 13.20
N GLY A 21 3.75 0.62 13.07
CA GLY A 21 4.36 -0.14 14.16
C GLY A 21 5.88 -0.21 13.99
N GLU A 22 6.59 -0.65 15.03
CA GLU A 22 8.06 -0.67 15.03
C GLU A 22 8.63 -1.68 14.02
N THR A 23 8.01 -2.85 13.89
CA THR A 23 8.51 -3.95 13.04
C THR A 23 7.60 -4.27 11.86
N SER A 24 6.35 -3.83 11.91
CA SER A 24 5.34 -4.07 10.88
C SER A 24 4.39 -2.88 10.81
N TRP A 25 3.95 -2.56 9.60
CA TRP A 25 2.91 -1.59 9.32
C TRP A 25 1.71 -2.30 8.75
N VAL A 26 0.52 -1.85 9.13
CA VAL A 26 -0.72 -2.32 8.53
C VAL A 26 -1.14 -1.32 7.47
N ILE A 27 -1.35 -1.78 6.24
CA ILE A 27 -1.97 -1.02 5.17
C ILE A 27 -3.42 -1.48 5.03
N ILE A 28 -4.34 -0.51 4.99
CA ILE A 28 -5.77 -0.75 4.97
C ILE A 28 -6.40 -0.01 3.79
N PHE A 29 -7.21 -0.73 3.02
CA PHE A 29 -8.08 -0.19 1.99
C PHE A 29 -9.50 -0.17 2.56
N SER A 30 -9.95 1.01 2.99
CA SER A 30 -11.28 1.21 3.58
C SER A 30 -12.31 1.55 2.51
N LYS A 31 -13.54 1.03 2.65
CA LYS A 31 -14.69 1.37 1.80
C LYS A 31 -15.14 2.83 1.96
N THR A 32 -14.74 3.49 3.04
CA THR A 32 -15.04 4.92 3.29
C THR A 32 -13.96 5.79 2.66
N ALA A 33 -14.06 6.02 1.34
CA ALA A 33 -13.02 6.69 0.57
C ALA A 33 -12.97 8.22 0.73
N ASP A 34 -14.02 8.83 1.27
CA ASP A 34 -14.20 10.28 1.43
C ASP A 34 -13.89 10.78 2.86
N ALA A 35 -13.39 9.91 3.73
CA ALA A 35 -13.03 10.28 5.09
C ALA A 35 -11.83 11.25 5.10
N TRP A 36 -11.96 12.34 5.86
CA TRP A 36 -10.86 13.25 6.13
C TRP A 36 -10.06 12.78 7.35
N GLY A 37 -8.91 12.14 7.11
CA GLY A 37 -8.05 11.60 8.16
C GLY A 37 -8.58 10.29 8.76
N SER A 38 -8.15 9.97 9.99
CA SER A 38 -8.43 8.69 10.66
C SER A 38 -9.55 8.75 11.71
N SER A 39 -10.09 9.93 12.02
CA SER A 39 -11.06 10.10 13.13
C SER A 39 -12.37 9.32 12.94
N ASN A 40 -12.75 9.04 11.69
CA ASN A 40 -13.95 8.27 11.34
C ASN A 40 -13.61 6.85 10.86
N TYR A 41 -12.41 6.36 11.15
CA TYR A 41 -12.02 5.00 10.79
C TYR A 41 -12.81 3.96 11.60
N ASP A 42 -13.39 2.99 10.89
CA ASP A 42 -14.08 1.83 11.47
C ASP A 42 -13.60 0.55 10.76
N PRO A 43 -12.98 -0.40 11.48
CA PRO A 43 -12.52 -1.67 10.92
C PRO A 43 -13.61 -2.49 10.20
N VAL A 44 -14.89 -2.28 10.52
CA VAL A 44 -16.00 -2.94 9.82
C VAL A 44 -16.04 -2.57 8.33
N ASN A 45 -15.51 -1.40 7.97
CA ASN A 45 -15.47 -0.90 6.61
C ASN A 45 -14.19 -1.28 5.86
N ASP A 46 -13.31 -2.10 6.44
CA ASP A 46 -12.09 -2.55 5.78
C ASP A 46 -12.46 -3.49 4.61
N ALA A 47 -12.09 -3.11 3.38
CA ALA A 47 -12.16 -3.99 2.23
C ALA A 47 -10.96 -4.94 2.18
N LEU A 48 -9.80 -4.44 2.60
CA LEU A 48 -8.58 -5.23 2.72
C LEU A 48 -7.68 -4.65 3.81
N ARG A 49 -7.00 -5.53 4.53
CA ARG A 49 -6.00 -5.22 5.55
C ARG A 49 -4.81 -6.15 5.32
N VAL A 50 -3.63 -5.58 5.11
CA VAL A 50 -2.38 -6.33 4.89
C VAL A 50 -1.29 -5.81 5.81
N GLU A 51 -0.45 -6.72 6.29
CA GLU A 51 0.74 -6.38 7.07
C GLU A 51 1.95 -6.38 6.15
N VAL A 52 2.72 -5.31 6.23
CA VAL A 52 3.96 -5.15 5.46
C VAL A 52 5.11 -4.77 6.38
N LYS A 53 6.32 -5.00 5.90
CA LYS A 53 7.53 -4.73 6.67
C LYS A 53 8.17 -3.41 6.23
N PRO A 54 8.21 -2.38 7.08
CA PRO A 54 8.97 -1.18 6.78
C PRO A 54 10.47 -1.48 6.79
N HIS A 55 11.25 -0.66 6.10
CA HIS A 55 12.71 -0.73 6.15
C HIS A 55 13.33 0.67 6.12
N GLN A 56 14.54 0.78 6.65
CA GLN A 56 15.30 2.02 6.56
C GLN A 56 15.91 2.20 5.17
N VAL A 57 15.99 3.45 4.75
CA VAL A 57 16.62 3.87 3.49
C VAL A 57 17.72 4.89 3.75
N ASP A 58 18.78 4.85 2.94
CA ASP A 58 19.96 5.71 3.14
C ASP A 58 19.65 7.20 2.91
N SER A 59 18.78 7.49 1.95
CA SER A 59 18.37 8.86 1.60
C SER A 59 17.07 9.24 2.29
N ALA A 60 17.08 10.35 3.02
CA ALA A 60 15.88 10.88 3.65
C ALA A 60 14.91 11.48 2.62
N SER A 61 13.61 11.22 2.82
CA SER A 61 12.52 11.90 2.11
C SER A 61 11.87 12.95 3.02
N GLU A 62 12.10 14.23 2.75
CA GLU A 62 11.54 15.32 3.59
C GLU A 62 10.00 15.39 3.51
N TRP A 63 9.45 15.19 2.32
CA TRP A 63 8.01 15.18 2.10
C TRP A 63 7.48 13.77 2.10
N PHE A 64 6.36 13.56 2.82
CA PHE A 64 5.62 12.32 2.71
C PHE A 64 5.21 12.09 1.25
N THR A 65 5.67 10.97 0.71
CA THR A 65 5.52 10.62 -0.71
C THR A 65 4.90 9.24 -0.83
N ILE A 66 3.95 9.11 -1.76
CA ILE A 66 3.42 7.81 -2.20
C ILE A 66 3.73 7.67 -3.68
N ASP A 67 4.52 6.68 -4.03
CA ASP A 67 5.00 6.47 -5.39
C ASP A 67 4.98 5.01 -5.82
N VAL A 68 4.94 4.81 -7.14
CA VAL A 68 5.16 3.50 -7.75
C VAL A 68 6.64 3.40 -8.07
N ASP A 69 7.40 2.72 -7.22
CA ASP A 69 8.86 2.71 -7.26
C ASP A 69 9.39 1.70 -8.29
N LYS A 70 8.73 0.54 -8.38
CA LYS A 70 9.19 -0.56 -9.23
C LYS A 70 8.06 -1.15 -10.04
N LEU A 71 8.30 -1.30 -11.34
CA LEU A 71 7.47 -2.08 -12.25
C LEU A 71 8.17 -3.41 -12.53
N ILE A 72 7.46 -4.52 -12.37
CA ILE A 72 8.00 -5.87 -12.49
C ILE A 72 7.35 -6.54 -13.73
N PRO A 73 8.11 -6.71 -14.83
CA PRO A 73 7.63 -7.43 -16.01
C PRO A 73 7.51 -8.94 -15.75
N ALA A 74 6.50 -9.57 -16.35
CA ALA A 74 6.42 -11.02 -16.46
C ALA A 74 7.34 -11.55 -17.59
N GLU A 75 7.36 -12.87 -17.82
CA GLU A 75 8.19 -13.52 -18.85
C GLU A 75 7.92 -12.99 -20.27
N ASP A 76 6.66 -12.61 -20.54
CA ASP A 76 6.22 -12.01 -21.80
C ASP A 76 6.58 -10.52 -21.94
N LYS A 77 7.34 -9.97 -20.97
CA LYS A 77 7.74 -8.56 -20.85
C LYS A 77 6.58 -7.59 -20.59
N VAL A 78 5.38 -8.10 -20.31
CA VAL A 78 4.24 -7.26 -19.92
C VAL A 78 4.33 -6.98 -18.42
N VAL A 79 4.26 -5.70 -18.05
CA VAL A 79 4.20 -5.29 -16.64
C VAL A 79 2.83 -5.64 -16.07
N ARG A 80 2.81 -6.49 -15.04
CA ARG A 80 1.59 -6.90 -14.33
C ARG A 80 1.68 -6.71 -12.82
N THR A 81 2.86 -6.36 -12.33
CA THR A 81 3.14 -6.23 -10.91
C THR A 81 3.92 -4.95 -10.68
N ALA A 82 3.60 -4.26 -9.60
CA ALA A 82 4.27 -3.04 -9.18
C ALA A 82 4.51 -3.06 -7.66
N GLU A 83 5.56 -2.39 -7.23
CA GLU A 83 5.84 -2.13 -5.83
C GLU A 83 5.55 -0.65 -5.56
N VAL A 84 4.61 -0.39 -4.66
CA VAL A 84 4.21 0.95 -4.20
C VAL A 84 4.89 1.22 -2.88
N HIS A 85 5.43 2.42 -2.71
CA HIS A 85 6.13 2.83 -1.49
C HIS A 85 5.41 4.01 -0.84
N LEU A 86 5.34 3.99 0.49
CA LEU A 86 5.13 5.19 1.30
C LEU A 86 6.48 5.58 1.90
N ARG A 87 6.91 6.82 1.71
CA ARG A 87 8.24 7.30 2.09
C ARG A 87 8.18 8.57 2.91
N TRP A 88 8.94 8.61 4.00
CA TRP A 88 9.17 9.81 4.81
C TRP A 88 10.39 9.60 5.71
N ASP A 89 11.22 10.64 5.88
CA ASP A 89 12.51 10.55 6.53
C ASP A 89 13.33 9.38 5.94
N HIS A 90 14.10 8.66 6.75
CA HIS A 90 14.82 7.44 6.40
C HIS A 90 13.94 6.18 6.40
N LEU A 91 12.63 6.28 6.18
CA LEU A 91 11.69 5.16 6.21
C LEU A 91 11.01 4.94 4.85
N ALA A 92 10.96 3.68 4.42
CA ALA A 92 10.14 3.23 3.30
C ALA A 92 9.23 2.07 3.73
N VAL A 93 7.97 2.11 3.29
CA VAL A 93 6.97 1.08 3.54
C VAL A 93 6.47 0.54 2.19
N PRO A 94 7.07 -0.55 1.69
CA PRO A 94 6.70 -1.12 0.41
C PRO A 94 5.47 -2.04 0.53
N PHE A 95 4.64 -2.05 -0.50
CA PHE A 95 3.66 -3.11 -0.73
C PHE A 95 3.48 -3.39 -2.23
N THR A 96 3.21 -4.64 -2.56
CA THR A 96 3.09 -5.15 -3.92
C THR A 96 1.64 -5.10 -4.37
N VAL A 97 1.43 -4.62 -5.59
CA VAL A 97 0.14 -4.66 -6.30
C VAL A 97 0.33 -5.41 -7.61
N ALA A 98 -0.48 -6.44 -7.85
CA ALA A 98 -0.46 -7.25 -9.07
C ALA A 98 -1.83 -7.28 -9.74
N LEU A 99 -1.84 -7.49 -11.05
CA LEU A 99 -3.06 -7.84 -11.78
C LEU A 99 -3.48 -9.29 -11.45
N PRO A 100 -4.79 -9.58 -11.39
CA PRO A 100 -5.27 -10.95 -11.28
C PRO A 100 -4.74 -11.81 -12.45
N GLN A 101 -4.37 -13.07 -12.18
CA GLN A 101 -3.98 -14.03 -13.22
C GLN A 101 -5.19 -14.55 -14.00
#